data_AF-A0A2E3NIR8-F1
#
_entry.id   AF-A0A2E3NIR8-F1
#
_cell.length_a   1.000
_cell.length_b   1.000
_cell.length_c   1.000
_cell.angle_alpha   90.00
_cell.angle_beta   90.00
_cell.angle_gamma   90.00
#
_symmetry.space_group_name_H-M   'P 1'
#
loop_
_entity.id
_entity.type
_entity.pdbx_description
1 polymer ?
#
loop_
_entity_poly.entity_id
_entity_poly.type
_entity_poly.pdbx_seq_one_letter_code
_entity_poly.pdbx_strand_id
1 'polypeptide(L)'
;MGDRRIRPTNTTDRVSHLAPPSVRGLPASIDGLPLHTRSLTVQLRAAGPEQWRARGDVIDLRKNGFVPTSYDIQPAGVIHSMSIELELDPTTLRMDAIRVDQPFVAVEASEATRGECCRDPAPRLVELTGECLDDDFTAKLSAKFGGPLGCSHLLTLFQLMASAIPHAARIERARAERDGTHHAEGDRFFRRAVFVDGMRREGDLIDVGVALSDSMTRPYAPDRHSLTRVERFHEVKIAATVDRKRFGFDSLKISERLRDADSLEEVAWTDESAAFESLLGTPVLPGLAKRIFGLTSDDPGRKVLQDALLMFAPGFIQISAAQMDLFFEEQAMARSEGKEPEVARLGGNPGACYMWRENGPISKASFAMDESAGN
;
A
#
# COMPACT_ATOMS: atom_id res chain seq x y z
N MET A 1 24.38 9.15 -75.04
CA MET A 1 25.04 10.25 -74.30
C MET A 1 24.08 11.43 -74.26
N GLY A 2 23.45 11.67 -73.11
CA GLY A 2 22.41 12.68 -72.93
C GLY A 2 22.04 12.75 -71.46
N ASP A 3 22.80 13.57 -70.74
CA ASP A 3 22.82 13.77 -69.30
C ASP A 3 21.50 14.41 -68.80
N ARG A 4 20.63 13.64 -68.14
CA ARG A 4 19.41 14.15 -67.48
C ARG A 4 19.71 14.43 -66.01
N ARG A 5 19.98 15.70 -65.70
CA ARG A 5 20.05 16.22 -64.32
C ARG A 5 18.66 16.14 -63.67
N ILE A 6 18.55 15.35 -62.61
CA ILE A 6 17.42 15.32 -61.70
C ILE A 6 17.57 16.50 -60.72
N ARG A 7 16.60 17.41 -60.69
CA ARG A 7 16.50 18.46 -59.65
C ARG A 7 15.91 17.83 -58.38
N PRO A 8 16.48 18.06 -57.19
CA PRO A 8 15.80 17.72 -55.94
C PRO A 8 14.72 18.77 -55.66
N THR A 9 13.48 18.32 -55.51
CA THR A 9 12.39 19.12 -54.96
C THR A 9 12.51 19.10 -53.43
N ASN A 10 12.82 20.26 -52.85
CA ASN A 10 12.68 20.51 -51.42
C ASN A 10 11.19 20.56 -51.07
N THR A 11 10.65 19.46 -50.54
CA THR A 11 9.37 19.44 -49.82
C THR A 11 9.68 19.24 -48.34
N THR A 12 10.11 20.32 -47.69
CA THR A 12 10.00 20.43 -46.23
C THR A 12 8.54 20.76 -45.90
N ASP A 13 7.69 19.74 -45.97
CA ASP A 13 6.37 19.81 -45.36
C ASP A 13 6.55 19.85 -43.85
N ARG A 14 6.16 20.99 -43.28
CA ARG A 14 6.02 21.19 -41.85
C ARG A 14 5.03 20.18 -41.32
N VAL A 15 5.52 19.12 -40.69
CA VAL A 15 4.75 18.38 -39.69
C VAL A 15 4.55 19.37 -38.55
N SER A 16 3.43 20.09 -38.62
CA SER A 16 2.90 20.84 -37.49
C SER A 16 2.71 19.85 -36.35
N HIS A 17 3.61 19.91 -35.37
CA HIS A 17 3.44 19.28 -34.07
C HIS A 17 2.12 19.79 -33.49
N LEU A 18 1.04 19.04 -33.69
CA LEU A 18 -0.11 19.12 -32.82
C LEU A 18 0.42 18.74 -31.44
N ALA A 19 0.62 19.75 -30.59
CA ALA A 19 0.82 19.51 -29.18
C ALA A 19 -0.31 18.59 -28.72
N PRO A 20 -0.02 17.48 -28.01
CA PRO A 20 -1.07 16.63 -27.49
C PRO A 20 -2.03 17.50 -26.68
N PRO A 21 -3.35 17.24 -26.74
CA PRO A 21 -4.30 17.95 -25.90
C PRO A 21 -3.78 17.90 -24.47
N SER A 22 -3.69 19.07 -23.81
CA SER A 22 -3.22 19.12 -22.45
C SER A 22 -4.11 18.22 -21.61
N VAL A 23 -3.52 17.16 -21.05
CA VAL A 23 -4.21 16.28 -20.10
C VAL A 23 -4.38 17.10 -18.83
N ARG A 24 -5.43 17.94 -18.81
CA ARG A 24 -5.77 18.76 -17.66
C ARG A 24 -5.95 17.83 -16.46
N GLY A 25 -5.20 18.08 -15.39
CA GLY A 25 -5.39 17.42 -14.10
C GLY A 25 -4.75 16.03 -13.97
N LEU A 26 -3.63 15.73 -14.66
CA LEU A 26 -2.80 14.62 -14.20
C LEU A 26 -2.35 14.92 -12.76
N PRO A 27 -2.56 13.99 -11.81
CA PRO A 27 -2.09 14.16 -10.44
C PRO A 27 -0.58 14.33 -10.42
N ALA A 28 -0.08 15.02 -9.40
CA ALA A 28 1.34 15.31 -9.25
C ALA A 28 2.18 14.02 -9.33
N SER A 29 3.27 14.11 -10.09
CA SER A 29 4.31 13.08 -10.14
C SER A 29 5.13 13.12 -8.85
N ILE A 30 5.66 11.97 -8.47
CA ILE A 30 6.74 11.84 -7.48
C ILE A 30 8.06 11.71 -8.24
N ASP A 31 9.11 12.33 -7.74
CA ASP A 31 10.42 12.35 -8.39
C ASP A 31 11.54 11.94 -7.42
N GLY A 32 12.66 11.46 -7.96
CA GLY A 32 13.88 11.18 -7.20
C GLY A 32 14.39 9.74 -7.31
N LEU A 33 15.28 9.36 -6.40
CA LEU A 33 15.87 8.02 -6.36
C LEU A 33 14.90 7.02 -5.71
N PRO A 34 14.51 5.93 -6.39
CA PRO A 34 13.57 4.97 -5.83
C PRO A 34 14.10 4.28 -4.56
N LEU A 35 13.31 4.31 -3.49
CA LEU A 35 13.65 3.70 -2.20
C LEU A 35 12.90 2.38 -2.00
N HIS A 36 11.57 2.42 -2.11
CA HIS A 36 10.71 1.31 -1.75
C HIS A 36 9.39 1.36 -2.52
N THR A 37 8.81 0.18 -2.78
CA THR A 37 7.42 0.04 -3.21
C THR A 37 6.74 -1.00 -2.34
N ARG A 38 5.61 -0.62 -1.75
CA ARG A 38 4.64 -1.56 -1.22
C ARG A 38 3.50 -1.72 -2.21
N SER A 39 3.15 -2.95 -2.54
CA SER A 39 1.93 -3.28 -3.29
C SER A 39 0.99 -4.07 -2.39
N LEU A 40 -0.27 -3.66 -2.31
CA LEU A 40 -1.34 -4.46 -1.73
C LEU A 40 -2.41 -4.71 -2.79
N THR A 41 -2.95 -5.93 -2.84
CA THR A 41 -4.13 -6.20 -3.67
C THR A 41 -5.18 -6.94 -2.86
N VAL A 42 -6.45 -6.70 -3.17
CA VAL A 42 -7.59 -7.47 -2.66
C VAL A 42 -8.46 -7.84 -3.85
N GLN A 43 -8.81 -9.11 -4.01
CA GLN A 43 -9.66 -9.59 -5.10
C GLN A 43 -10.81 -10.41 -4.53
N LEU A 44 -12.01 -10.25 -5.08
CA LEU A 44 -13.15 -11.10 -4.77
C LEU A 44 -13.61 -11.83 -6.02
N ARG A 45 -13.93 -13.12 -5.83
CA ARG A 45 -14.48 -14.01 -6.84
C ARG A 45 -15.71 -14.72 -6.32
N ALA A 46 -16.66 -14.96 -7.21
CA ALA A 46 -17.72 -15.93 -6.92
C ALA A 46 -17.09 -17.34 -6.88
N ALA A 47 -17.37 -18.10 -5.83
CA ALA A 47 -16.92 -19.49 -5.65
C ALA A 47 -18.10 -20.48 -5.65
N GLY A 48 -19.33 -19.98 -5.80
CA GLY A 48 -20.58 -20.72 -5.84
C GLY A 48 -21.76 -19.79 -5.55
N PRO A 49 -23.01 -20.29 -5.54
CA PRO A 49 -24.20 -19.48 -5.25
C PRO A 49 -24.18 -18.85 -3.85
N GLU A 50 -23.59 -19.54 -2.88
CA GLU A 50 -23.57 -19.16 -1.46
C GLU A 50 -22.15 -18.95 -0.92
N GLN A 51 -21.16 -18.80 -1.81
CA GLN A 51 -19.77 -18.67 -1.39
C GLN A 51 -19.01 -17.66 -2.25
N TRP A 52 -18.32 -16.75 -1.59
CA TRP A 52 -17.29 -15.90 -2.19
C TRP A 52 -15.92 -16.30 -1.70
N ARG A 53 -14.91 -16.09 -2.56
CA ARG A 53 -13.50 -16.19 -2.18
C ARG A 53 -12.85 -14.83 -2.29
N ALA A 54 -12.22 -14.38 -1.21
CA ALA A 54 -11.38 -13.20 -1.22
C ALA A 54 -9.91 -13.59 -1.09
N ARG A 55 -9.03 -12.90 -1.82
CA ARG A 55 -7.57 -13.02 -1.67
C ARG A 55 -6.97 -11.63 -1.52
N GLY A 56 -6.21 -11.46 -0.45
CA GLY A 56 -5.33 -10.32 -0.23
C GLY A 56 -3.87 -10.71 -0.44
N ASP A 57 -3.08 -9.83 -1.06
CA ASP A 57 -1.64 -9.99 -1.23
C ASP A 57 -0.93 -8.71 -0.79
N VAL A 58 0.23 -8.85 -0.14
CA VAL A 58 1.16 -7.74 0.15
C VAL A 58 2.56 -8.11 -0.32
N ILE A 59 3.18 -7.19 -1.06
CA ILE A 59 4.57 -7.28 -1.51
C ILE A 59 5.29 -6.00 -1.11
N ASP A 60 6.39 -6.15 -0.38
CA ASP A 60 7.30 -5.05 -0.08
C ASP A 60 8.59 -5.26 -0.86
N LEU A 61 8.95 -4.27 -1.69
CA LEU A 61 10.14 -4.27 -2.53
C LEU A 61 11.03 -3.10 -2.14
N ARG A 62 12.20 -3.39 -1.56
CA ARG A 62 13.27 -2.41 -1.39
C ARG A 62 14.01 -2.26 -2.72
N LYS A 63 14.09 -1.03 -3.24
CA LYS A 63 14.73 -0.74 -4.53
C LYS A 63 16.17 -0.29 -4.41
N ASN A 64 16.56 0.19 -3.23
CA ASN A 64 17.91 0.66 -2.97
C ASN A 64 18.32 0.47 -1.50
N GLY A 65 19.63 0.49 -1.26
CA GLY A 65 20.24 0.38 0.07
C GLY A 65 20.13 -1.01 0.67
N PHE A 66 20.48 -1.11 1.95
CA PHE A 66 20.32 -2.31 2.76
C PHE A 66 19.85 -1.93 4.16
N VAL A 67 19.34 -2.91 4.90
CA VAL A 67 19.00 -2.73 6.32
C VAL A 67 19.80 -3.74 7.13
N PRO A 68 20.66 -3.29 8.07
CA PRO A 68 21.20 -4.19 9.06
C PRO A 68 20.05 -4.67 9.95
N THR A 69 19.94 -5.96 10.09
CA THR A 69 19.23 -6.56 11.21
C THR A 69 20.27 -7.05 12.20
N SER A 70 19.81 -7.49 13.37
CA SER A 70 20.72 -7.90 14.42
C SER A 70 21.51 -9.19 14.12
N TYR A 71 21.20 -9.90 13.04
CA TYR A 71 21.86 -11.15 12.65
C TYR A 71 22.04 -11.33 11.13
N ASP A 72 21.63 -10.35 10.33
CA ASP A 72 21.72 -10.39 8.87
C ASP A 72 21.75 -8.98 8.26
N ILE A 73 22.28 -8.86 7.04
CA ILE A 73 22.20 -7.64 6.24
C ILE A 73 21.21 -7.91 5.12
N GLN A 74 20.06 -7.24 5.15
CA GLN A 74 19.05 -7.38 4.11
C GLN A 74 19.33 -6.41 2.96
N PRO A 75 19.70 -6.87 1.75
CA PRO A 75 19.94 -5.98 0.63
C PRO A 75 18.63 -5.45 0.02
N ALA A 76 18.73 -4.72 -1.09
CA ALA A 76 17.60 -4.44 -1.97
C ALA A 76 17.03 -5.76 -2.54
N GLY A 77 15.71 -5.78 -2.78
CA GLY A 77 14.98 -6.97 -3.19
C GLY A 77 13.59 -7.03 -2.56
N VAL A 78 12.88 -8.13 -2.83
CA VAL A 78 11.63 -8.45 -2.13
C VAL A 78 11.96 -8.67 -0.66
N ILE A 79 11.26 -7.99 0.24
CA ILE A 79 11.44 -8.06 1.70
C ILE A 79 10.29 -8.82 2.37
N HIS A 80 9.08 -8.66 1.82
CA HIS A 80 7.90 -9.39 2.23
C HIS A 80 7.12 -9.81 0.99
N SER A 81 6.64 -11.05 0.99
CA SER A 81 5.59 -11.52 0.09
C SER A 81 4.69 -12.39 0.93
N MET A 82 3.46 -11.93 1.15
CA MET A 82 2.49 -12.59 2.03
C MET A 82 1.08 -12.47 1.46
N SER A 83 0.22 -13.42 1.81
CA SER A 83 -1.17 -13.41 1.37
C SER A 83 -2.13 -13.93 2.44
N ILE A 84 -3.37 -13.48 2.37
CA ILE A 84 -4.50 -13.95 3.17
C ILE A 84 -5.62 -14.34 2.21
N GLU A 85 -6.13 -15.55 2.34
CA GLU A 85 -7.33 -16.01 1.63
C GLU A 85 -8.48 -16.23 2.59
N LEU A 86 -9.67 -15.79 2.19
CA LEU A 86 -10.91 -15.95 2.93
C LEU A 86 -11.93 -16.70 2.08
N GLU A 87 -12.63 -17.66 2.69
CA GLU A 87 -13.91 -18.15 2.20
C GLU A 87 -15.02 -17.43 2.98
N LEU A 88 -15.98 -16.86 2.26
CA LEU A 88 -16.94 -15.91 2.80
C LEU A 88 -18.38 -16.31 2.45
N ASP A 89 -19.27 -16.16 3.42
CA ASP A 89 -20.71 -16.10 3.19
C ASP A 89 -21.06 -14.75 2.50
N PRO A 90 -21.61 -14.75 1.26
CA PRO A 90 -21.90 -13.54 0.49
C PRO A 90 -22.92 -12.60 1.13
N THR A 91 -23.72 -13.07 2.08
CA THR A 91 -24.82 -12.33 2.73
C THR A 91 -24.37 -11.71 4.04
N THR A 92 -23.71 -12.49 4.88
CA THR A 92 -23.30 -12.07 6.23
C THR A 92 -21.85 -11.58 6.29
N LEU A 93 -21.04 -11.92 5.29
CA LEU A 93 -19.58 -11.73 5.29
C LEU A 93 -18.89 -12.42 6.48
N ARG A 94 -19.48 -13.52 6.97
CA ARG A 94 -18.82 -14.45 7.88
C ARG A 94 -17.68 -15.15 7.15
N MET A 95 -16.51 -15.21 7.79
CA MET A 95 -15.35 -15.92 7.27
C MET A 95 -15.42 -17.40 7.64
N ASP A 96 -15.80 -18.25 6.70
CA ASP A 96 -15.90 -19.70 6.93
C ASP A 96 -14.53 -20.39 6.96
N ALA A 97 -13.52 -19.79 6.31
CA ALA A 97 -12.13 -20.23 6.41
C ALA A 97 -11.16 -19.07 6.19
N ILE A 98 -10.00 -19.14 6.85
CA ILE A 98 -8.88 -18.22 6.69
C ILE A 98 -7.61 -19.02 6.40
N ARG A 99 -6.87 -18.66 5.35
CA ARG A 99 -5.55 -19.22 5.04
C ARG A 99 -4.53 -18.10 4.92
N VAL A 100 -3.34 -18.32 5.46
CA VAL A 100 -2.23 -17.36 5.42
C VAL A 100 -1.04 -18.04 4.78
N ASP A 101 -0.42 -17.37 3.82
CA ASP A 101 0.82 -17.82 3.20
C ASP A 101 1.86 -16.69 3.24
N GLN A 102 3.11 -17.05 3.52
CA GLN A 102 4.22 -16.12 3.74
C GLN A 102 5.49 -16.65 3.05
N PRO A 103 5.53 -16.72 1.71
CA PRO A 103 6.66 -17.27 0.98
C PRO A 103 7.96 -16.50 1.24
N PHE A 104 7.88 -15.19 1.48
CA PHE A 104 9.05 -14.38 1.77
C PHE A 104 8.81 -13.46 2.98
N VAL A 105 9.72 -13.51 3.96
CA VAL A 105 9.66 -12.68 5.17
C VAL A 105 11.03 -12.09 5.50
N ALA A 106 11.05 -10.96 6.21
CA ALA A 106 12.28 -10.32 6.67
C ALA A 106 13.06 -11.20 7.66
N VAL A 107 12.37 -11.93 8.54
CA VAL A 107 13.03 -12.72 9.58
C VAL A 107 12.67 -14.19 9.49
N GLU A 108 13.66 -15.00 9.17
CA GLU A 108 13.60 -16.45 9.15
C GLU A 108 14.01 -17.07 10.50
N ALA A 109 13.50 -18.28 10.76
CA ALA A 109 13.88 -19.03 11.95
C ALA A 109 15.35 -19.47 11.86
N SER A 110 16.14 -19.15 12.88
CA SER A 110 17.57 -19.48 12.95
C SER A 110 18.04 -19.56 14.40
N GLU A 111 19.29 -19.96 14.62
CA GLU A 111 19.91 -19.90 15.95
C GLU A 111 19.91 -18.47 16.51
N ALA A 112 20.21 -17.47 15.67
CA ALA A 112 20.25 -16.07 16.07
C ALA A 112 18.88 -15.51 16.47
N THR A 113 17.80 -16.02 15.88
CA THR A 113 16.42 -15.69 16.27
C THR A 113 15.85 -16.63 17.33
N ARG A 114 16.65 -17.60 17.79
CA ARG A 114 16.24 -18.66 18.74
C ARG A 114 15.05 -19.46 18.24
N GLY A 115 14.99 -19.68 16.93
CA GLY A 115 13.95 -20.42 16.24
C GLY A 115 12.69 -19.60 15.93
N GLU A 116 12.61 -18.34 16.35
CA GLU A 116 11.45 -17.49 16.06
C GLU A 116 11.52 -16.86 14.66
N CYS A 117 10.37 -16.60 14.05
CA CYS A 117 10.28 -15.97 12.72
C CYS A 117 9.02 -15.13 12.53
N CYS A 118 8.98 -14.38 11.42
CA CYS A 118 7.81 -13.56 11.08
C CYS A 118 6.51 -14.36 10.81
N ARG A 119 6.57 -15.69 10.69
CA ARG A 119 5.41 -16.56 10.44
C ARG A 119 4.72 -17.03 11.71
N ASP A 120 5.42 -16.99 12.84
CA ASP A 120 4.92 -17.45 14.14
C ASP A 120 3.58 -16.84 14.57
N PRO A 121 3.25 -15.56 14.30
CA PRO A 121 1.95 -15.04 14.73
C PRO A 121 0.78 -15.49 13.84
N ALA A 122 1.01 -16.00 12.63
CA ALA A 122 -0.04 -16.29 11.63
C ALA A 122 -1.24 -17.12 12.15
N PRO A 123 -1.06 -18.15 13.02
CA PRO A 123 -2.19 -18.89 13.58
C PRO A 123 -3.24 -18.03 14.28
N ARG A 124 -2.86 -16.89 14.87
CA ARG A 124 -3.79 -15.94 15.51
C ARG A 124 -4.79 -15.33 14.54
N LEU A 125 -4.45 -15.22 13.26
CA LEU A 125 -5.40 -14.79 12.23
C LEU A 125 -6.37 -15.91 11.88
N VAL A 126 -5.92 -17.15 11.87
CA VAL A 126 -6.78 -18.33 11.60
C VAL A 126 -7.84 -18.49 12.68
N GLU A 127 -7.52 -18.13 13.93
CA GLU A 127 -8.46 -18.07 15.06
C GLU A 127 -9.59 -17.03 14.92
N LEU A 128 -9.60 -16.22 13.86
CA LEU A 128 -10.71 -15.33 13.51
C LEU A 128 -11.75 -16.02 12.59
N THR A 129 -11.54 -17.29 12.22
CA THR A 129 -12.53 -18.07 11.48
C THR A 129 -13.86 -18.11 12.25
N GLY A 130 -14.95 -17.86 11.55
CA GLY A 130 -16.30 -17.72 12.10
C GLY A 130 -16.70 -16.28 12.46
N GLU A 131 -15.77 -15.33 12.50
CA GLU A 131 -16.10 -13.90 12.68
C GLU A 131 -16.66 -13.29 11.39
N CYS A 132 -17.47 -12.23 11.55
CA CYS A 132 -17.99 -11.43 10.44
C CYS A 132 -17.10 -10.21 10.19
N LEU A 133 -17.00 -9.80 8.92
CA LEU A 133 -16.40 -8.52 8.52
C LEU A 133 -17.39 -7.36 8.73
N ASP A 134 -17.71 -7.10 10.00
CA ASP A 134 -18.60 -6.03 10.47
C ASP A 134 -17.82 -4.80 10.98
N ASP A 135 -18.55 -3.80 11.50
CA ASP A 135 -17.97 -2.54 11.99
C ASP A 135 -17.01 -2.75 13.18
N ASP A 136 -17.22 -3.81 13.98
CA ASP A 136 -16.39 -4.13 15.14
C ASP A 136 -15.14 -4.95 14.77
N PHE A 137 -15.12 -5.56 13.58
CA PHE A 137 -14.06 -6.48 13.17
C PHE A 137 -12.67 -5.86 13.25
N THR A 138 -12.51 -4.60 12.85
CA THR A 138 -11.19 -3.93 12.88
C THR A 138 -10.64 -3.79 14.31
N ALA A 139 -11.52 -3.56 15.30
CA ALA A 139 -11.14 -3.51 16.70
C ALA A 139 -10.76 -4.91 17.21
N LYS A 140 -11.55 -5.94 16.88
CA LYS A 140 -11.25 -7.35 17.21
C LYS A 140 -9.91 -7.81 16.63
N LEU A 141 -9.67 -7.51 15.35
CA LEU A 141 -8.41 -7.80 14.66
C LEU A 141 -7.23 -7.11 15.35
N SER A 142 -7.37 -5.83 15.70
CA SER A 142 -6.32 -5.08 16.40
C SER A 142 -6.05 -5.63 17.80
N ALA A 143 -7.07 -6.11 18.52
CA ALA A 143 -6.90 -6.74 19.82
C ALA A 143 -6.18 -8.10 19.73
N LYS A 144 -6.48 -8.92 18.71
CA LYS A 144 -5.88 -10.26 18.54
C LYS A 144 -4.49 -10.24 17.91
N PHE A 145 -4.23 -9.28 17.02
CA PHE A 145 -3.09 -9.29 16.10
C PHE A 145 -2.36 -7.94 16.00
N GLY A 146 -2.75 -6.94 16.80
CA GLY A 146 -2.12 -5.63 16.83
C GLY A 146 -0.76 -5.60 17.52
N GLY A 147 0.10 -4.68 17.06
CA GLY A 147 1.39 -4.38 17.67
C GLY A 147 2.25 -5.64 17.90
N PRO A 148 2.72 -5.92 19.13
CA PRO A 148 3.64 -7.02 19.41
C PRO A 148 3.02 -8.41 19.26
N LEU A 149 1.70 -8.52 19.05
CA LEU A 149 1.01 -9.79 18.91
C LEU A 149 1.05 -10.34 17.47
N GLY A 150 1.32 -9.49 16.49
CA GLY A 150 1.17 -9.85 15.08
C GLY A 150 2.24 -9.26 14.16
N CYS A 151 2.17 -9.67 12.90
CA CYS A 151 2.97 -9.07 11.84
C CYS A 151 2.26 -7.80 11.33
N SER A 152 2.91 -6.64 11.41
CA SER A 152 2.32 -5.37 10.95
C SER A 152 1.90 -5.39 9.48
N HIS A 153 2.57 -6.18 8.64
CA HIS A 153 2.25 -6.38 7.22
C HIS A 153 0.92 -7.10 7.02
N LEU A 154 0.75 -8.26 7.68
CA LEU A 154 -0.51 -9.00 7.63
C LEU A 154 -1.64 -8.23 8.31
N LEU A 155 -1.37 -7.49 9.38
CA LEU A 155 -2.35 -6.61 10.01
C LEU A 155 -2.85 -5.55 9.03
N THR A 156 -1.93 -4.85 8.35
CA THR A 156 -2.27 -3.81 7.37
C THR A 156 -3.07 -4.40 6.22
N LEU A 157 -2.65 -5.57 5.71
CA LEU A 157 -3.36 -6.27 4.64
C LEU A 157 -4.79 -6.65 5.07
N PHE A 158 -4.96 -7.23 6.26
CA PHE A 158 -6.27 -7.68 6.72
C PHE A 158 -7.18 -6.50 7.07
N GLN A 159 -6.65 -5.38 7.59
CA GLN A 159 -7.41 -4.14 7.76
C GLN A 159 -7.89 -3.59 6.39
N LEU A 160 -7.04 -3.62 5.36
CA LEU A 160 -7.45 -3.23 4.01
C LEU A 160 -8.55 -4.16 3.46
N MET A 161 -8.42 -5.48 3.66
CA MET A 161 -9.44 -6.45 3.26
C MET A 161 -10.76 -6.24 4.01
N ALA A 162 -10.71 -6.03 5.32
CA ALA A 162 -11.87 -5.77 6.17
C ALA A 162 -12.62 -4.49 5.76
N SER A 163 -11.94 -3.54 5.15
CA SER A 163 -12.56 -2.35 4.56
C SER A 163 -13.10 -2.59 3.14
N ALA A 164 -12.29 -3.22 2.29
CA ALA A 164 -12.57 -3.37 0.86
C ALA A 164 -13.69 -4.40 0.58
N ILE A 165 -13.74 -5.50 1.33
CA ILE A 165 -14.72 -6.57 1.12
C ILE A 165 -16.15 -6.10 1.40
N PRO A 166 -16.49 -5.50 2.57
CA PRO A 166 -17.85 -4.98 2.79
C PRO A 166 -18.23 -3.87 1.79
N HIS A 167 -17.26 -3.02 1.40
CA HIS A 167 -17.48 -2.01 0.38
C HIS A 167 -17.87 -2.62 -0.97
N ALA A 168 -17.12 -3.62 -1.45
CA ALA A 168 -17.41 -4.35 -2.68
C ALA A 168 -18.74 -5.12 -2.58
N ALA A 169 -19.00 -5.76 -1.45
CA ALA A 169 -20.24 -6.51 -1.20
C ALA A 169 -21.48 -5.64 -1.34
N ARG A 170 -21.46 -4.43 -0.77
CA ARG A 170 -22.58 -3.47 -0.87
C ARG A 170 -22.86 -3.08 -2.31
N ILE A 171 -21.83 -2.77 -3.10
CA ILE A 171 -22.01 -2.38 -4.50
C ILE A 171 -22.48 -3.58 -5.32
N GLU A 172 -21.93 -4.76 -5.07
CA GLU A 172 -22.32 -6.00 -5.75
C GLU A 172 -23.78 -6.36 -5.51
N ARG A 173 -24.24 -6.32 -4.26
CA ARG A 173 -25.64 -6.58 -3.90
C ARG A 173 -26.59 -5.58 -4.56
N ALA A 174 -26.27 -4.28 -4.49
CA ALA A 174 -27.08 -3.24 -5.13
C ALA A 174 -27.17 -3.44 -6.65
N ARG A 175 -26.07 -3.87 -7.29
CA ARG A 175 -26.07 -4.21 -8.72
C ARG A 175 -26.89 -5.46 -9.00
N ALA A 176 -26.71 -6.53 -8.24
CA ALA A 176 -27.43 -7.79 -8.44
C ALA A 176 -28.95 -7.59 -8.27
N GLU A 177 -29.37 -6.77 -7.29
CA GLU A 177 -30.77 -6.37 -7.09
C GLU A 177 -31.32 -5.58 -8.29
N ARG A 178 -30.55 -4.63 -8.82
CA ARG A 178 -30.95 -3.80 -9.96
C ARG A 178 -31.04 -4.59 -11.27
N ASP A 179 -30.06 -5.46 -11.52
CA ASP A 179 -29.87 -6.10 -12.82
C ASP A 179 -30.47 -7.53 -12.87
N GLY A 180 -30.75 -8.15 -11.71
CA GLY A 180 -31.23 -9.53 -11.64
C GLY A 180 -30.21 -10.57 -12.13
N THR A 181 -28.91 -10.24 -12.10
CA THR A 181 -27.84 -11.09 -12.61
C THR A 181 -26.78 -11.36 -11.55
N HIS A 182 -26.18 -12.55 -11.64
CA HIS A 182 -25.13 -13.02 -10.73
C HIS A 182 -23.86 -13.38 -11.49
N HIS A 183 -22.74 -13.35 -10.79
CA HIS A 183 -21.47 -13.85 -11.32
C HIS A 183 -21.45 -15.36 -11.42
N ALA A 184 -20.87 -15.89 -12.50
CA ALA A 184 -20.58 -17.31 -12.61
C ALA A 184 -19.45 -17.69 -11.65
N GLU A 185 -19.37 -18.96 -11.28
CA GLU A 185 -18.26 -19.47 -10.47
C GLU A 185 -16.91 -19.17 -11.14
N GLY A 186 -15.94 -18.69 -10.36
CA GLY A 186 -14.61 -18.29 -10.81
C GLY A 186 -14.52 -16.84 -11.30
N ASP A 187 -15.64 -16.19 -11.61
CA ASP A 187 -15.66 -14.79 -12.03
C ASP A 187 -15.11 -13.89 -10.92
N ARG A 188 -14.07 -13.12 -11.25
CA ARG A 188 -13.64 -12.00 -10.43
C ARG A 188 -14.54 -10.81 -10.70
N PHE A 189 -15.20 -10.32 -9.66
CA PHE A 189 -16.09 -9.17 -9.77
C PHE A 189 -15.55 -7.90 -9.12
N PHE A 190 -14.54 -8.04 -8.24
CA PHE A 190 -13.86 -6.91 -7.62
C PHE A 190 -12.36 -7.12 -7.54
N ARG A 191 -11.62 -6.02 -7.71
CA ARG A 191 -10.20 -5.91 -7.36
C ARG A 191 -9.91 -4.50 -6.84
N ARG A 192 -9.30 -4.43 -5.67
CA ARG A 192 -8.56 -3.26 -5.19
C ARG A 192 -7.07 -3.49 -5.40
N ALA A 193 -6.36 -2.48 -5.87
CA ALA A 193 -4.91 -2.44 -5.89
C ALA A 193 -4.43 -1.14 -5.25
N VAL A 194 -3.44 -1.23 -4.36
CA VAL A 194 -2.79 -0.08 -3.73
C VAL A 194 -1.29 -0.19 -3.97
N PHE A 195 -0.68 0.91 -4.38
CA PHE A 195 0.77 1.06 -4.46
C PHE A 195 1.18 2.23 -3.59
N VAL A 196 2.21 2.02 -2.77
CA VAL A 196 2.87 3.08 -2.00
C VAL A 196 4.33 3.11 -2.43
N ASP A 197 4.73 4.17 -3.11
CA ASP A 197 6.07 4.37 -3.65
C ASP A 197 6.78 5.48 -2.88
N GLY A 198 8.04 5.23 -2.50
CA GLY A 198 8.90 6.23 -1.89
C GLY A 198 10.10 6.56 -2.77
N MET A 199 10.36 7.84 -2.92
CA MET A 199 11.46 8.39 -3.71
C MET A 199 12.25 9.37 -2.84
N ARG A 200 13.58 9.22 -2.81
CA ARG A 200 14.47 10.17 -2.15
C ARG A 200 14.71 11.36 -3.07
N ARG A 201 14.46 12.57 -2.58
CA ARG A 201 14.87 13.82 -3.24
C ARG A 201 16.20 14.32 -2.66
N GLU A 202 16.67 15.43 -3.20
CA GLU A 202 17.82 16.13 -2.63
C GLU A 202 17.53 16.60 -1.19
N GLY A 203 18.54 16.57 -0.34
CA GLY A 203 18.43 16.96 1.07
C GLY A 203 17.62 15.98 1.91
N ASP A 204 16.79 16.52 2.81
CA ASP A 204 16.01 15.76 3.79
C ASP A 204 14.58 15.46 3.31
N LEU A 205 14.29 15.57 2.02
CA LEU A 205 12.93 15.40 1.49
C LEU A 205 12.70 14.02 0.87
N ILE A 206 11.52 13.47 1.13
CA ILE A 206 11.05 12.19 0.60
C ILE A 206 9.72 12.41 -0.09
N ASP A 207 9.63 12.10 -1.37
CA ASP A 207 8.36 12.05 -2.07
C ASP A 207 7.72 10.68 -1.85
N VAL A 208 6.42 10.69 -1.52
CA VAL A 208 5.62 9.49 -1.30
C VAL A 208 4.38 9.56 -2.18
N GLY A 209 4.23 8.57 -3.06
CA GLY A 209 3.04 8.40 -3.88
C GLY A 209 2.18 7.27 -3.34
N VAL A 210 0.87 7.49 -3.23
CA VAL A 210 -0.11 6.42 -3.02
C VAL A 210 -1.06 6.39 -4.21
N ALA A 211 -1.17 5.24 -4.87
CA ALA A 211 -2.15 5.02 -5.93
C ALA A 211 -3.06 3.87 -5.54
N LEU A 212 -4.35 4.14 -5.39
CA LEU A 212 -5.38 3.13 -5.16
C LEU A 212 -6.31 3.08 -6.36
N SER A 213 -6.64 1.88 -6.82
CA SER A 213 -7.68 1.65 -7.81
C SER A 213 -8.60 0.50 -7.42
N ASP A 214 -9.90 0.76 -7.43
CA ASP A 214 -10.95 -0.26 -7.37
C ASP A 214 -11.53 -0.49 -8.76
N SER A 215 -11.57 -1.75 -9.18
CA SER A 215 -12.26 -2.18 -10.39
C SER A 215 -13.36 -3.17 -10.04
N MET A 216 -14.59 -2.80 -10.35
CA MET A 216 -15.78 -3.64 -10.25
C MET A 216 -16.26 -3.99 -11.65
N THR A 217 -16.62 -5.26 -11.87
CA THR A 217 -17.09 -5.71 -13.17
C THR A 217 -18.45 -6.38 -13.09
N ARG A 218 -19.29 -6.16 -14.10
CA ARG A 218 -20.50 -6.93 -14.37
C ARG A 218 -20.16 -8.38 -14.77
N PRO A 219 -21.12 -9.32 -14.66
CA PRO A 219 -20.96 -10.70 -15.11
C PRO A 219 -20.46 -10.78 -16.55
N TYR A 220 -19.72 -11.83 -16.85
CA TYR A 220 -19.28 -12.06 -18.22
C TYR A 220 -20.48 -12.37 -19.13
N ALA A 221 -20.50 -11.73 -20.30
CA ALA A 221 -21.45 -12.01 -21.38
C ALA A 221 -20.63 -12.13 -22.69
N PRO A 222 -20.71 -13.26 -23.43
CA PRO A 222 -19.85 -13.54 -24.57
C PRO A 222 -19.89 -12.52 -25.71
N ASP A 223 -21.00 -11.79 -25.82
CA ASP A 223 -21.31 -10.82 -26.86
C ASP A 223 -20.93 -9.37 -26.49
N ARG A 224 -20.38 -9.15 -25.29
CA ARG A 224 -20.07 -7.80 -24.78
C ARG A 224 -18.57 -7.49 -24.80
N HIS A 225 -18.22 -6.29 -25.27
CA HIS A 225 -16.86 -5.78 -25.18
C HIS A 225 -16.39 -5.66 -23.72
N SER A 226 -15.11 -5.91 -23.46
CA SER A 226 -14.55 -5.92 -22.09
C SER A 226 -14.80 -4.64 -21.30
N LEU A 227 -14.77 -3.47 -21.94
CA LEU A 227 -15.01 -2.17 -21.29
C LEU A 227 -16.46 -1.98 -20.87
N THR A 228 -17.43 -2.56 -21.58
CA THR A 228 -18.86 -2.50 -21.20
C THR A 228 -19.17 -3.29 -19.94
N ARG A 229 -18.21 -4.08 -19.44
CA ARG A 229 -18.33 -4.79 -18.18
C ARG A 229 -17.92 -3.95 -16.99
N VAL A 230 -17.38 -2.75 -17.16
CA VAL A 230 -17.01 -1.89 -16.02
C VAL A 230 -18.29 -1.45 -15.32
N GLU A 231 -18.53 -1.97 -14.12
CA GLU A 231 -19.61 -1.47 -13.26
C GLU A 231 -19.17 -0.19 -12.55
N ARG A 232 -17.91 -0.17 -12.09
CA ARG A 232 -17.33 0.94 -11.36
C ARG A 232 -15.82 0.87 -11.44
N PHE A 233 -15.17 2.00 -11.69
CA PHE A 233 -13.73 2.16 -11.60
C PHE A 233 -13.42 3.41 -10.77
N HIS A 234 -12.91 3.22 -9.55
CA HIS A 234 -12.65 4.30 -8.59
C HIS A 234 -11.16 4.38 -8.35
N GLU A 235 -10.55 5.51 -8.69
CA GLU A 235 -9.13 5.77 -8.53
C GLU A 235 -8.90 6.89 -7.52
N VAL A 236 -7.89 6.71 -6.67
CA VAL A 236 -7.37 7.74 -5.76
C VAL A 236 -5.86 7.82 -5.95
N LYS A 237 -5.33 9.03 -6.07
CA LYS A 237 -3.91 9.29 -6.18
C LYS A 237 -3.52 10.37 -5.18
N ILE A 238 -2.51 10.06 -4.37
CA ILE A 238 -1.96 10.94 -3.35
C ILE A 238 -0.49 11.12 -3.68
N ALA A 239 -0.03 12.37 -3.72
CA ALA A 239 1.37 12.71 -3.80
C ALA A 239 1.71 13.61 -2.62
N ALA A 240 2.68 13.21 -1.82
CA ALA A 240 3.13 13.97 -0.67
C ALA A 240 4.64 14.13 -0.65
N THR A 241 5.10 15.24 -0.09
CA THR A 241 6.50 15.44 0.27
C THR A 241 6.58 15.39 1.79
N VAL A 242 7.51 14.61 2.32
CA VAL A 242 7.72 14.46 3.76
C VAL A 242 9.14 14.92 4.11
N ASP A 243 9.24 15.78 5.11
CA ASP A 243 10.52 16.14 5.73
C ASP A 243 11.00 14.97 6.61
N ARG A 244 12.15 14.38 6.28
CA ARG A 244 12.74 13.23 6.96
C ARG A 244 13.08 13.51 8.42
N LYS A 245 13.46 14.74 8.77
CA LYS A 245 13.86 15.09 10.15
C LYS A 245 12.64 15.26 11.06
N ARG A 246 11.59 15.89 10.54
CA ARG A 246 10.34 16.16 11.29
C ARG A 246 9.30 15.07 11.14
N PHE A 247 9.49 14.17 10.16
CA PHE A 247 8.50 13.18 9.73
C PHE A 247 7.16 13.84 9.38
N GLY A 248 7.16 15.10 8.93
CA GLY A 248 5.97 15.92 8.72
C GLY A 248 5.65 16.11 7.24
N PHE A 249 4.37 16.25 6.91
CA PHE A 249 3.95 16.61 5.54
C PHE A 249 4.40 18.03 5.20
N ASP A 250 5.30 18.17 4.23
CA ASP A 250 5.67 19.46 3.63
C ASP A 250 4.66 19.87 2.56
N SER A 251 4.25 18.92 1.73
CA SER A 251 3.18 19.11 0.73
C SER A 251 2.30 17.88 0.64
N LEU A 252 1.03 18.08 0.28
CA LEU A 252 0.05 17.00 0.09
C LEU A 252 -0.89 17.38 -1.06
N LYS A 253 -0.98 16.51 -2.06
CA LYS A 253 -1.93 16.60 -3.17
C LYS A 253 -2.73 15.31 -3.26
N ILE A 254 -4.04 15.46 -3.37
CA ILE A 254 -4.97 14.34 -3.39
C ILE A 254 -5.90 14.53 -4.57
N SER A 255 -6.02 13.50 -5.40
CA SER A 255 -6.93 13.49 -6.53
C SER A 255 -7.73 12.21 -6.57
N GLU A 256 -9.02 12.32 -6.83
CA GLU A 256 -9.95 11.21 -6.93
C GLU A 256 -10.65 11.23 -8.29
N ARG A 257 -10.98 10.05 -8.81
CA ARG A 257 -11.80 9.91 -10.01
C ARG A 257 -12.65 8.66 -9.93
N LEU A 258 -13.93 8.81 -10.27
CA LEU A 258 -14.89 7.72 -10.34
C LEU A 258 -15.47 7.62 -11.74
N ARG A 259 -15.44 6.42 -12.32
CA ARG A 259 -15.93 6.13 -13.67
C ARG A 259 -16.80 4.88 -13.69
N ASP A 260 -17.62 4.77 -14.71
CA ASP A 260 -18.37 3.58 -15.11
C ASP A 260 -18.13 3.32 -16.61
N ALA A 261 -18.82 2.33 -17.19
CA ALA A 261 -18.68 1.98 -18.60
C ALA A 261 -18.97 3.15 -19.56
N ASP A 262 -19.91 4.04 -19.21
CA ASP A 262 -20.37 5.13 -20.07
C ASP A 262 -19.49 6.39 -19.96
N SER A 263 -18.70 6.49 -18.90
CA SER A 263 -17.94 7.70 -18.53
C SER A 263 -16.41 7.50 -18.54
N LEU A 264 -15.91 6.40 -19.11
CA LEU A 264 -14.49 6.03 -19.05
C LEU A 264 -13.52 7.11 -19.57
N GLU A 265 -13.88 7.85 -20.61
CA GLU A 265 -12.98 8.78 -21.30
C GLU A 265 -13.11 10.23 -20.81
N GLU A 266 -14.26 10.60 -20.24
CA GLU A 266 -14.65 12.01 -20.10
C GLU A 266 -14.50 12.55 -18.67
N VAL A 267 -14.47 11.69 -17.66
CA VAL A 267 -14.44 12.14 -16.27
C VAL A 267 -13.07 12.67 -15.88
N ALA A 268 -13.04 13.95 -15.49
CA ALA A 268 -11.86 14.62 -14.96
C ALA A 268 -11.55 14.15 -13.52
N TRP A 269 -10.31 14.40 -13.09
CA TRP A 269 -9.94 14.22 -11.69
C TRP A 269 -10.53 15.35 -10.84
N THR A 270 -11.06 14.98 -9.67
CA THR A 270 -11.45 15.91 -8.61
C THR A 270 -10.26 16.13 -7.68
N ASP A 271 -9.94 17.39 -7.37
CA ASP A 271 -8.92 17.74 -6.38
C ASP A 271 -9.56 17.75 -4.98
N GLU A 272 -9.09 16.85 -4.11
CA GLU A 272 -9.58 16.71 -2.74
C GLU A 272 -8.62 17.36 -1.72
N SER A 273 -7.52 17.98 -2.17
CA SER A 273 -6.43 18.42 -1.29
C SER A 273 -6.89 19.39 -0.20
N ALA A 274 -7.83 20.28 -0.51
CA ALA A 274 -8.35 21.28 0.42
C ALA A 274 -8.98 20.66 1.68
N ALA A 275 -9.62 19.48 1.55
CA ALA A 275 -10.23 18.80 2.70
C ALA A 275 -9.20 18.23 3.68
N PHE A 276 -7.93 18.11 3.27
CA PHE A 276 -6.84 17.49 4.03
C PHE A 276 -5.69 18.46 4.32
N GLU A 277 -5.87 19.76 4.09
CA GLU A 277 -4.85 20.78 4.34
C GLU A 277 -4.36 20.78 5.80
N SER A 278 -5.25 20.42 6.75
CA SER A 278 -4.91 20.29 8.17
C SER A 278 -3.87 19.20 8.49
N LEU A 279 -3.52 18.33 7.54
CA LEU A 279 -2.44 17.36 7.67
C LEU A 279 -1.06 17.97 7.42
N LEU A 280 -0.96 19.11 6.74
CA LEU A 280 0.32 19.79 6.49
C LEU A 280 1.00 20.18 7.79
N GLY A 281 2.32 19.97 7.85
CA GLY A 281 3.14 20.16 9.05
C GLY A 281 2.90 19.13 10.16
N THR A 282 1.89 18.27 10.06
CA THR A 282 1.64 17.23 11.07
C THR A 282 2.54 16.02 10.85
N PRO A 283 2.99 15.33 11.92
CA PRO A 283 3.76 14.10 11.77
C PRO A 283 2.96 13.00 11.06
N VAL A 284 3.61 12.29 10.15
CA VAL A 284 3.13 11.06 9.50
C VAL A 284 2.97 9.95 10.54
N LEU A 285 3.86 9.92 11.54
CA LEU A 285 3.83 8.97 12.66
C LEU A 285 4.15 9.72 13.97
N PRO A 286 3.45 9.44 15.09
CA PRO A 286 2.25 8.62 15.27
C PRO A 286 0.93 9.41 15.10
N GLY A 287 -0.19 8.69 15.02
CA GLY A 287 -1.54 9.27 15.13
C GLY A 287 -2.21 9.72 13.82
N LEU A 288 -1.56 9.49 12.67
CA LEU A 288 -2.13 9.85 11.36
C LEU A 288 -3.48 9.18 11.11
N ALA A 289 -3.64 7.90 11.47
CA ALA A 289 -4.91 7.19 11.31
C ALA A 289 -6.07 7.89 12.02
N LYS A 290 -5.87 8.33 13.28
CA LYS A 290 -6.88 9.08 14.03
C LYS A 290 -7.25 10.40 13.35
N ARG A 291 -6.25 11.12 12.81
CA ARG A 291 -6.48 12.37 12.05
C ARG A 291 -7.29 12.10 10.78
N ILE A 292 -6.92 11.07 10.02
CA ILE A 292 -7.65 10.66 8.82
C ILE A 292 -9.11 10.33 9.16
N PHE A 293 -9.35 9.48 10.16
CA PHE A 293 -10.72 9.15 10.58
C PHE A 293 -11.53 10.40 10.94
N GLY A 294 -10.95 11.37 11.66
CA GLY A 294 -11.62 12.63 11.98
C GLY A 294 -11.95 13.51 10.77
N LEU A 295 -11.33 13.29 9.61
CA LEU A 295 -11.58 14.03 8.36
C LEU A 295 -12.53 13.29 7.41
N THR A 296 -12.77 11.99 7.63
CA THR A 296 -13.49 11.12 6.68
C THR A 296 -14.65 10.33 7.28
N SER A 297 -14.76 10.20 8.61
CA SER A 297 -15.74 9.32 9.27
C SER A 297 -17.19 9.65 8.93
N ASP A 298 -17.48 10.93 8.69
CA ASP A 298 -18.85 11.42 8.55
C ASP A 298 -19.35 11.33 7.10
N ASP A 299 -18.51 10.90 6.16
CA ASP A 299 -18.84 10.78 4.74
C ASP A 299 -18.51 9.37 4.20
N PRO A 300 -19.51 8.48 4.07
CA PRO A 300 -19.33 7.17 3.47
C PRO A 300 -18.79 7.21 2.03
N GLY A 301 -18.98 8.32 1.30
CA GLY A 301 -18.43 8.56 -0.02
C GLY A 301 -16.90 8.60 -0.05
N ARG A 302 -16.27 9.01 1.06
CA ARG A 302 -14.81 9.13 1.20
C ARG A 302 -14.12 7.85 1.63
N LYS A 303 -14.83 6.72 1.72
CA LYS A 303 -14.26 5.46 2.22
C LYS A 303 -13.03 4.99 1.43
N VAL A 304 -13.06 5.10 0.10
CA VAL A 304 -11.94 4.70 -0.77
C VAL A 304 -10.73 5.62 -0.57
N LEU A 305 -10.98 6.92 -0.47
CA LEU A 305 -9.97 7.93 -0.16
C LEU A 305 -9.36 7.74 1.24
N GLN A 306 -10.19 7.48 2.24
CA GLN A 306 -9.76 7.14 3.60
C GLN A 306 -8.81 5.95 3.59
N ASP A 307 -9.18 4.87 2.90
CA ASP A 307 -8.35 3.67 2.83
C ASP A 307 -7.01 3.96 2.13
N ALA A 308 -6.99 4.77 1.07
CA ALA A 308 -5.75 5.20 0.42
C ALA A 308 -4.83 5.98 1.39
N LEU A 309 -5.38 6.94 2.13
CA LEU A 309 -4.62 7.72 3.12
C LEU A 309 -4.10 6.86 4.27
N LEU A 310 -4.88 5.87 4.73
CA LEU A 310 -4.47 4.95 5.80
C LEU A 310 -3.28 4.05 5.40
N MET A 311 -3.02 3.89 4.09
CA MET A 311 -1.85 3.15 3.60
C MET A 311 -0.55 3.95 3.66
N PHE A 312 -0.64 5.27 3.85
CA PHE A 312 0.51 6.17 3.85
C PHE A 312 1.50 5.84 4.98
N ALA A 313 1.04 5.87 6.24
CA ALA A 313 1.87 5.60 7.41
C ALA A 313 2.59 4.23 7.35
N PRO A 314 1.90 3.09 7.13
CA PRO A 314 2.57 1.80 7.10
C PRO A 314 3.52 1.65 5.90
N GLY A 315 3.24 2.29 4.76
CA GLY A 315 4.17 2.32 3.62
C GLY A 315 5.40 3.21 3.90
N PHE A 316 5.21 4.37 4.54
CA PHE A 316 6.28 5.30 4.88
C PHE A 316 7.30 4.71 5.85
N ILE A 317 6.89 3.84 6.77
CA ILE A 317 7.81 3.08 7.64
C ILE A 317 8.82 2.27 6.81
N GLN A 318 8.36 1.60 5.74
CA GLN A 318 9.25 0.81 4.88
C GLN A 318 10.14 1.69 3.99
N ILE A 319 9.61 2.83 3.52
CA ILE A 319 10.38 3.82 2.77
C ILE A 319 11.53 4.36 3.64
N SER A 320 11.24 4.70 4.90
CA SER A 320 12.23 5.19 5.86
C SER A 320 13.31 4.15 6.15
N ALA A 321 12.93 2.87 6.27
CA ALA A 321 13.89 1.78 6.46
C ALA A 321 14.87 1.65 5.27
N ALA A 322 14.49 2.01 4.04
CA ALA A 322 15.40 1.96 2.89
C ALA A 322 16.46 3.08 2.88
N GLN A 323 16.50 3.94 3.90
CA GLN A 323 17.45 5.06 4.01
C GLN A 323 18.59 4.82 5.03
N MET A 324 18.86 3.57 5.41
CA MET A 324 19.89 3.29 6.44
C MET A 324 21.29 3.78 6.07
N ASP A 325 21.62 3.83 4.78
CA ASP A 325 22.91 4.34 4.31
C ASP A 325 23.16 5.78 4.80
N LEU A 326 22.13 6.64 4.73
CA LEU A 326 22.22 8.02 5.23
C LEU A 326 22.42 8.07 6.73
N PHE A 327 21.76 7.18 7.47
CA PHE A 327 21.92 7.09 8.91
C PHE A 327 23.36 6.71 9.28
N PHE A 328 23.99 5.78 8.55
CA PHE A 328 25.38 5.44 8.77
C PHE A 328 26.34 6.58 8.42
N GLU A 329 26.09 7.31 7.34
CA GLU A 329 26.86 8.50 6.97
C GLU A 329 26.77 9.56 8.09
N GLU A 330 25.56 9.83 8.59
CA GLU A 330 25.33 10.76 9.70
C GLU A 330 26.04 10.30 10.99
N GLN A 331 26.00 9.01 11.31
CA GLN A 331 26.75 8.48 12.45
C GLN A 331 28.26 8.64 12.29
N ALA A 332 28.78 8.34 11.10
CA ALA A 332 30.21 8.46 10.82
C ALA A 332 30.67 9.93 10.95
N MET A 333 29.88 10.88 10.43
CA MET A 333 30.14 12.30 10.61
C MET A 333 30.08 12.72 12.08
N ALA A 334 29.03 12.35 12.82
CA ALA A 334 28.89 12.68 14.24
C ALA A 334 30.08 12.18 15.07
N ARG A 335 30.51 10.92 14.84
CA ARG A 335 31.70 10.34 15.48
C ARG A 335 32.97 11.12 15.13
N SER A 336 33.14 11.53 13.88
CA SER A 336 34.30 12.34 13.46
C SER A 336 34.33 13.73 14.12
N GLU A 337 33.17 14.26 14.49
CA GLU A 337 33.01 15.53 15.21
C GLU A 337 33.06 15.37 16.74
N GLY A 338 33.28 14.15 17.26
CA GLY A 338 33.26 13.86 18.69
C GLY A 338 31.87 14.02 19.34
N LYS A 339 30.81 13.96 18.54
CA LYS A 339 29.42 13.99 19.00
C LYS A 339 28.91 12.55 19.13
N GLU A 340 28.13 12.29 20.17
CA GLU A 340 27.35 11.06 20.19
C GLU A 340 26.29 11.13 19.08
N PRO A 341 26.21 10.11 18.21
CA PRO A 341 25.15 10.06 17.23
C PRO A 341 23.80 9.97 17.94
N GLU A 342 22.85 10.83 17.57
CA GLU A 342 21.47 10.63 17.97
C GLU A 342 21.01 9.29 17.37
N VAL A 343 20.80 8.29 18.22
CA VAL A 343 20.24 7.00 17.80
C VAL A 343 18.78 7.24 17.44
N ALA A 344 18.54 7.74 16.24
CA ALA A 344 17.24 7.60 15.63
C ALA A 344 16.98 6.09 15.56
N ARG A 345 15.91 5.63 16.24
CA ARG A 345 15.44 4.23 16.26
C ARG A 345 14.88 3.85 14.88
N LEU A 346 15.72 3.97 13.85
CA LEU A 346 15.46 3.63 12.47
C LEU A 346 15.64 2.12 12.34
N GLY A 347 14.59 1.42 12.77
CA GLY A 347 14.49 -0.04 12.75
C GLY A 347 13.06 -0.54 13.02
N GLY A 348 12.16 0.32 13.44
CA GLY A 348 10.84 -0.08 13.95
C GLY A 348 10.83 0.14 15.46
N ASN A 349 9.79 0.83 15.93
CA ASN A 349 9.67 1.10 17.36
C ASN A 349 9.53 -0.23 18.12
N PRO A 350 10.07 -0.34 19.35
CA PRO A 350 9.74 -1.46 20.23
C PRO A 350 8.22 -1.67 20.28
N GLY A 351 7.78 -2.91 20.07
CA GLY A 351 6.37 -3.28 19.99
C GLY A 351 5.69 -3.03 18.63
N ALA A 352 6.42 -2.60 17.59
CA ALA A 352 5.84 -2.35 16.26
C ALA A 352 5.30 -3.62 15.58
N CYS A 353 5.90 -4.78 15.85
CA CYS A 353 5.37 -6.08 15.45
C CYS A 353 5.91 -7.20 16.35
N TYR A 354 5.47 -8.43 16.11
CA TYR A 354 5.91 -9.64 16.83
C TYR A 354 7.45 -9.76 16.94
N MET A 355 8.21 -9.49 15.88
CA MET A 355 9.68 -9.61 15.93
C MET A 355 10.35 -8.47 16.72
N TRP A 356 9.68 -7.33 16.83
CA TRP A 356 10.11 -6.12 17.54
C TRP A 356 9.48 -5.98 18.93
N ARG A 357 8.73 -6.99 19.39
CA ARG A 357 8.13 -6.97 20.72
C ARG A 357 9.19 -6.91 21.80
N GLU A 358 8.80 -6.47 22.99
CA GLU A 358 9.68 -6.52 24.15
C GLU A 358 10.20 -7.94 24.36
N ASN A 359 11.51 -8.07 24.59
CA ASN A 359 12.20 -9.36 24.73
C ASN A 359 12.17 -10.27 23.49
N GLY A 360 11.75 -9.74 22.33
CA GLY A 360 11.79 -10.39 21.04
C GLY A 360 13.21 -10.57 20.49
N PRO A 361 13.37 -11.35 19.42
CA PRO A 361 14.68 -11.69 18.86
C PRO A 361 15.42 -10.45 18.33
N ILE A 362 14.71 -9.47 17.74
CA ILE A 362 15.36 -8.27 17.25
C ILE A 362 15.70 -7.33 18.40
N SER A 363 14.75 -7.06 19.31
CA SER A 363 14.97 -6.11 20.41
C SER A 363 16.17 -6.52 21.28
N LYS A 364 16.32 -7.81 21.58
CA LYS A 364 17.41 -8.32 22.44
C LYS A 364 18.78 -8.20 21.80
N ALA A 365 18.86 -8.39 20.50
CA ALA A 365 20.13 -8.37 19.82
C ALA A 365 20.61 -6.93 19.50
N SER A 366 19.70 -5.94 19.47
CA SER A 366 20.08 -4.51 19.55
C SER A 366 20.79 -4.17 20.87
N PHE A 367 20.35 -4.72 22.01
CA PHE A 367 21.00 -4.47 23.31
C PHE A 367 22.39 -5.13 23.45
N ALA A 368 22.62 -6.28 22.81
CA ALA A 368 23.92 -6.95 22.84
C ALA A 368 25.03 -6.20 22.05
N MET A 369 24.65 -5.40 21.06
CA MET A 369 25.61 -4.55 20.31
C MET A 369 26.02 -3.30 21.11
N ASP A 370 25.13 -2.75 21.94
CA ASP A 370 25.46 -1.60 22.79
C ASP A 370 26.41 -2.00 23.94
N GLU A 371 26.24 -3.20 24.52
CA GLU A 371 27.14 -3.70 25.58
C GLU A 371 28.56 -4.04 25.07
N SER A 372 28.70 -4.41 23.79
CA SER A 372 29.99 -4.72 23.18
C SER A 372 30.72 -3.49 22.63
N ALA A 373 30.03 -2.37 22.41
CA ALA A 373 30.63 -1.09 22.03
C ALA A 373 31.14 -0.27 23.22
N GLY A 374 30.79 -0.66 24.45
CA GLY A 374 31.16 0.01 25.70
C GLY A 374 32.39 -0.58 26.44
N ASN A 375 33.13 -1.50 25.83
CA ASN A 375 34.32 -2.15 26.41
C ASN A 375 35.60 -1.87 25.63
#